data_AF-A0A0A2VJX1-F1
#
_entry.id   AF-A0A0A2VJX1-F1
#
_cell.length_a   1.000
_cell.length_b   1.000
_cell.length_c   1.000
_cell.angle_alpha   90.00
_cell.angle_beta   90.00
_cell.angle_gamma   90.00
#
_symmetry.space_group_name_H-M   'P 1'
#
loop_
_entity.id
_entity.type
_entity.pdbx_description
1 polymer ?
#
loop_
_entity_poly.entity_id
_entity_poly.type
_entity_poly.pdbx_seq_one_letter_code
_entity_poly.pdbx_strand_id
1 'polypeptide(L)'
;MGIHRPEAARNYLLRSFASPAVVPAGSPKKTVTAIDAEKQENLGRLLGALRIVVESWAGALNKNELDKRAWNWYVAVRPDVQSGPSGWGARGELKLSKILDLKRNVG
;
A
#
# COMPACT_ATOMS: atom_id res chain seq x y z
N MET A 1 -20.34 27.59 -2.40
CA MET A 1 -19.78 26.38 -3.04
C MET A 1 -18.35 26.21 -2.55
N GLY A 2 -18.05 25.11 -1.85
CA GLY A 2 -16.73 24.93 -1.24
C GLY A 2 -15.67 24.65 -2.30
N ILE A 3 -14.53 25.34 -2.25
CA ILE A 3 -13.38 25.01 -3.09
C ILE A 3 -12.78 23.70 -2.56
N HIS A 4 -13.06 22.59 -3.24
CA HIS A 4 -12.41 21.32 -2.96
C HIS A 4 -10.96 21.40 -3.44
N ARG A 5 -10.02 21.40 -2.50
CA ARG A 5 -8.60 21.40 -2.83
C ARG A 5 -7.97 20.01 -2.66
N PRO A 6 -7.06 19.61 -3.56
CA PRO A 6 -6.50 18.25 -3.58
C PRO A 6 -5.58 17.94 -2.40
N GLU A 7 -5.11 18.94 -1.66
CA GLU A 7 -4.17 18.76 -0.55
C GLU A 7 -4.79 17.98 0.59
N ALA A 8 -6.11 18.09 0.82
CA ALA A 8 -6.80 17.32 1.85
C ALA A 8 -6.77 15.81 1.55
N ALA A 9 -7.07 15.42 0.30
CA ALA A 9 -7.00 14.03 -0.14
C ALA A 9 -5.56 13.51 -0.13
N ARG A 10 -4.60 14.32 -0.60
CA ARG A 10 -3.17 13.98 -0.54
C ARG A 10 -2.70 13.75 0.89
N ASN A 11 -3.06 14.64 1.82
CA ASN A 11 -2.69 14.50 3.23
C ASN A 11 -3.33 13.28 3.88
N TYR A 12 -4.58 12.96 3.52
CA TYR A 12 -5.25 11.73 3.96
C TYR A 12 -4.48 10.48 3.50
N LEU A 13 -4.06 10.44 2.23
CA LEU A 13 -3.28 9.32 1.69
C LEU A 13 -1.91 9.22 2.37
N LEU A 14 -1.17 10.32 2.51
CA LEU A 14 0.17 10.29 3.12
C LEU A 14 0.15 9.84 4.59
N ARG A 15 -0.93 10.08 5.34
CA ARG A 15 -1.06 9.57 6.71
C ARG A 15 -1.10 8.04 6.79
N SER A 16 -1.40 7.35 5.69
CA SER A 16 -1.65 5.90 5.66
C SER A 16 -0.40 5.04 5.40
N PHE A 17 0.71 5.62 4.92
CA PHE A 17 1.90 4.87 4.46
C PHE A 17 3.12 5.00 5.41
N ALA A 18 2.88 5.07 6.72
CA ALA A 18 3.96 5.11 7.70
C ALA A 18 4.71 3.76 7.75
N SER A 19 6.01 3.80 8.07
CA SER A 19 6.78 2.59 8.35
C SER A 19 6.29 1.90 9.64
N PRO A 20 6.38 0.56 9.73
CA PRO A 20 5.98 -0.17 10.93
C PRO A 20 6.81 0.28 12.14
N ALA A 21 6.21 0.24 13.33
CA ALA A 21 6.76 0.79 14.57
C ALA A 21 7.93 -0.03 15.17
N VAL A 22 8.65 -0.82 14.37
CA VAL A 22 9.84 -1.61 14.77
C VAL A 22 11.05 -0.70 14.94
N VAL A 23 10.85 0.48 15.53
CA VAL A 23 11.92 1.41 15.85
C VAL A 23 12.51 0.94 17.19
N PRO A 24 13.81 0.64 17.27
CA PRO A 24 14.43 0.22 18.52
C PRO A 24 14.21 1.28 19.59
N ALA A 25 13.95 0.85 20.83
CA ALA A 25 13.84 1.74 21.97
C ALA A 25 15.14 2.59 22.07
N GLY A 26 15.02 3.90 21.87
CA GLY A 26 16.15 4.84 21.86
C GLY A 26 16.39 5.58 20.54
N SER A 27 15.65 5.29 19.46
CA SER A 27 15.78 6.06 18.22
C SER A 27 15.32 7.52 18.39
N PRO A 28 16.08 8.51 17.88
CA PRO A 28 15.68 9.92 17.96
C PRO A 28 14.34 10.16 17.26
N LYS A 29 13.51 11.03 17.84
CA LYS A 29 12.23 11.42 17.24
C LYS A 29 12.50 12.06 15.86
N LYS A 30 11.96 11.45 14.81
CA LYS A 30 12.03 11.99 13.45
C LYS A 30 11.26 13.31 13.37
N THR A 31 11.77 14.26 12.59
CA THR A 31 11.05 15.50 12.27
C THR A 31 9.81 15.19 11.42
N VAL A 32 8.82 16.08 11.43
CA VAL A 32 7.62 15.94 10.59
C VAL A 32 8.00 15.80 9.11
N THR A 33 8.96 16.60 8.64
CA THR A 33 9.48 16.54 7.26
C THR A 33 10.09 15.18 6.93
N ALA A 34 10.87 14.59 7.85
CA ALA A 34 11.45 13.27 7.65
C ALA A 34 10.39 12.16 7.62
N ILE A 35 9.35 12.27 8.47
CA ILE A 35 8.23 11.34 8.48
C ILE A 35 7.45 11.42 7.15
N ASP A 36 7.23 12.61 6.63
CA ASP A 36 6.49 12.80 5.38
C ASP A 36 7.29 12.33 4.16
N ALA A 37 8.61 12.52 4.14
CA ALA A 37 9.49 11.95 3.12
C ALA A 37 9.47 10.41 3.15
N GLU A 38 9.54 9.80 4.34
CA GLU A 38 9.43 8.35 4.50
C GLU A 38 8.08 7.80 3.98
N LYS A 39 6.97 8.48 4.29
CA LYS A 39 5.65 8.10 3.78
C LYS A 39 5.57 8.17 2.25
N GLN A 40 6.18 9.18 1.64
CA GLN A 40 6.25 9.30 0.19
C GLN A 40 7.07 8.16 -0.42
N GLU A 41 8.20 7.82 0.19
CA GLU A 41 9.03 6.70 -0.24
C GLU A 41 8.25 5.37 -0.15
N ASN A 42 7.55 5.13 0.97
CA ASN A 42 6.73 3.94 1.15
C ASN A 42 5.60 3.84 0.12
N LEU A 43 4.93 4.95 -0.20
CA LEU A 43 3.94 5.00 -1.28
C LEU A 43 4.58 4.67 -2.63
N GLY A 44 5.77 5.22 -2.92
CA GLY A 44 6.52 4.91 -4.13
C GLY A 44 6.86 3.42 -4.25
N ARG A 45 7.31 2.79 -3.16
CA ARG A 45 7.60 1.36 -3.10
C ARG A 45 6.34 0.51 -3.34
N LEU A 46 5.21 0.88 -2.74
CA LEU A 46 3.94 0.19 -2.95
C LEU A 46 3.48 0.29 -4.41
N LEU A 47 3.47 1.49 -4.99
CA LEU A 47 3.06 1.71 -6.38
C LEU A 47 4.00 0.97 -7.34
N GLY A 48 5.31 0.96 -7.06
CA GLY A 48 6.28 0.19 -7.81
C GLY A 48 6.01 -1.32 -7.77
N ALA A 49 5.72 -1.87 -6.60
CA ALA A 49 5.37 -3.29 -6.46
C ALA A 49 4.08 -3.64 -7.24
N LEU A 50 3.04 -2.80 -7.15
CA LEU A 50 1.80 -2.98 -7.91
C LEU A 50 2.05 -2.93 -9.42
N ARG A 51 2.87 -1.97 -9.87
CA ARG A 51 3.25 -1.84 -11.28
C ARG A 51 3.95 -3.11 -11.79
N ILE A 52 4.94 -3.63 -11.05
CA ILE A 52 5.65 -4.87 -11.40
C ILE A 52 4.66 -6.04 -11.56
N VAL A 53 3.72 -6.19 -10.62
CA VAL A 53 2.71 -7.24 -10.71
C VAL A 53 1.86 -7.07 -11.96
N VAL A 54 1.23 -5.91 -12.16
CA VAL A 54 0.33 -5.68 -13.29
C VAL A 54 1.05 -5.84 -14.63
N GLU A 55 2.25 -5.28 -14.77
CA GLU A 55 3.06 -5.41 -16.00
C GLU A 55 3.45 -6.87 -16.27
N SER A 56 3.76 -7.67 -15.25
CA SER A 56 4.08 -9.09 -15.42
C SER A 56 2.93 -9.92 -16.00
N TRP A 57 1.69 -9.45 -15.82
CA TRP A 57 0.47 -10.09 -16.32
C TRP A 57 -0.11 -9.43 -17.58
N ALA A 58 0.31 -8.22 -17.94
CA ALA A 58 -0.28 -7.44 -19.03
C ALA A 58 -0.19 -8.11 -20.42
N GLY A 59 0.84 -8.95 -20.65
CA GLY A 59 0.95 -9.75 -21.87
C GLY A 59 0.15 -11.07 -21.87
N ALA A 60 -0.45 -11.43 -20.74
CA ALA A 60 -1.16 -12.70 -20.55
C ALA A 60 -2.65 -12.52 -20.30
N LEU A 61 -3.05 -11.38 -19.72
CA LEU A 61 -4.41 -11.07 -19.33
C LEU A 61 -4.83 -9.74 -19.90
N ASN A 62 -6.05 -9.67 -20.41
CA ASN A 62 -6.67 -8.40 -20.74
C ASN A 62 -7.19 -7.70 -19.47
N LYS A 63 -7.64 -6.45 -19.62
CA LYS A 63 -8.13 -5.61 -18.52
C LYS A 63 -9.24 -6.29 -17.69
N ASN A 64 -10.21 -6.93 -18.34
CA ASN A 64 -11.33 -7.56 -17.63
C ASN A 64 -10.88 -8.79 -16.83
N GLU A 65 -9.87 -9.51 -17.31
CA GLU A 65 -9.31 -10.65 -16.60
C GLU A 65 -8.45 -10.24 -15.40
N LEU A 66 -7.74 -9.11 -15.52
CA LEU A 66 -7.04 -8.48 -14.40
C LEU A 66 -8.04 -8.04 -13.31
N ASP A 67 -9.13 -7.37 -13.70
CA ASP A 67 -10.19 -6.94 -12.77
C ASP A 67 -10.79 -8.14 -12.01
N LYS A 68 -11.06 -9.25 -12.70
CA LYS A 68 -11.57 -10.48 -12.07
C LYS A 68 -10.62 -11.05 -11.01
N ARG A 69 -9.31 -10.82 -11.14
CA ARG A 69 -8.28 -11.30 -10.19
C ARG A 69 -8.04 -10.33 -9.04
N ALA A 70 -8.32 -9.04 -9.24
CA ALA A 70 -7.98 -7.98 -8.29
C ALA A 70 -8.53 -8.24 -6.87
N TRP A 71 -9.76 -8.74 -6.75
CA TRP A 71 -10.34 -9.09 -5.45
C TRP A 71 -9.57 -10.20 -4.74
N ASN A 72 -9.26 -11.29 -5.44
CA ASN A 72 -8.53 -12.42 -4.86
C ASN A 72 -7.11 -12.02 -4.44
N TRP A 73 -6.45 -11.17 -5.23
CA TRP A 73 -5.15 -10.60 -4.89
C TRP A 73 -5.22 -9.70 -3.66
N TYR A 74 -6.21 -8.81 -3.59
CA TYR A 74 -6.45 -7.96 -2.43
C TYR A 74 -6.62 -8.81 -1.16
N VAL A 75 -7.46 -9.84 -1.21
CA VAL A 75 -7.68 -10.76 -0.07
C VAL A 75 -6.41 -11.50 0.32
N ALA A 76 -5.56 -11.89 -0.63
CA ALA A 76 -4.32 -12.61 -0.36
C ALA A 76 -3.23 -11.75 0.32
N VAL A 77 -3.20 -10.44 0.03
CA VAL A 77 -2.13 -9.55 0.50
C VAL A 77 -2.56 -8.59 1.60
N ARG A 78 -3.87 -8.38 1.80
CA ARG A 78 -4.37 -7.45 2.82
C ARG A 78 -3.78 -7.77 4.20
N PRO A 79 -3.52 -6.75 5.03
CA PRO A 79 -3.12 -6.99 6.40
C PRO A 79 -4.23 -7.72 7.17
N ASP A 80 -3.79 -8.56 8.11
CA ASP A 80 -4.69 -9.11 9.12
C ASP A 80 -5.11 -7.99 10.07
N VAL A 81 -6.42 -7.75 10.13
CA VAL A 81 -7.05 -6.77 11.02
C VAL A 81 -8.20 -7.45 11.75
N GLN A 82 -8.55 -6.94 12.94
CA GLN A 82 -9.60 -7.52 13.76
C GLN A 82 -10.93 -7.61 13.00
N SER A 83 -11.69 -8.69 13.19
CA SER A 83 -13.03 -8.80 12.61
C SER A 83 -14.02 -7.83 13.25
N GLY A 84 -15.02 -7.39 12.47
CA GLY A 84 -16.05 -6.47 12.94
C GLY A 84 -15.60 -5.01 12.98
N PRO A 85 -16.35 -4.14 13.70
CA PRO A 85 -16.12 -2.69 13.70
C PRO A 85 -14.71 -2.27 14.11
N SER A 86 -14.07 -3.04 15.00
CA SER A 86 -12.71 -2.77 15.49
C SER A 86 -11.61 -2.87 14.42
N GLY A 87 -11.86 -3.58 13.31
CA GLY A 87 -10.92 -3.62 12.19
C GLY A 87 -11.14 -2.55 11.14
N TRP A 88 -12.26 -1.83 11.18
CA TRP A 88 -12.58 -0.84 10.16
C TRP A 88 -11.66 0.37 10.30
N GLY A 89 -10.83 0.60 9.28
CA GLY A 89 -9.82 1.67 9.32
C GLY A 89 -8.62 1.38 10.22
N ALA A 90 -8.49 0.15 10.73
CA ALA A 90 -7.30 -0.26 11.47
C ALA A 90 -6.07 -0.21 10.56
N ARG A 91 -4.96 0.30 11.10
CA ARG A 91 -3.66 0.25 10.42
C ARG A 91 -3.07 -1.14 10.60
N GLY A 92 -2.80 -1.82 9.49
CA GLY A 92 -2.12 -3.11 9.48
C GLY A 92 -0.82 -3.04 8.69
N GLU A 93 0.12 -3.90 9.01
CA GLU A 93 1.38 -4.01 8.27
C GLU A 93 1.15 -4.74 6.95
N LEU A 94 1.54 -4.10 5.84
CA LEU A 94 1.46 -4.66 4.50
C LEU A 94 2.87 -5.03 4.02
N LYS A 95 3.12 -6.33 3.82
CA LYS A 95 4.40 -6.82 3.33
C LYS A 95 4.46 -6.70 1.81
N LEU A 96 5.37 -5.86 1.29
CA LEU A 96 5.57 -5.69 -0.15
C LEU A 96 5.99 -6.99 -0.84
N SER A 97 6.70 -7.89 -0.15
CA SER A 97 7.05 -9.21 -0.66
C SER A 97 5.82 -10.02 -1.07
N LYS A 98 4.76 -10.03 -0.24
CA LYS A 98 3.50 -10.73 -0.56
C LYS A 98 2.84 -10.19 -1.83
N ILE A 99 2.99 -8.89 -2.11
CA ILE A 99 2.49 -8.29 -3.36
C ILE A 99 3.35 -8.78 -4.52
N LEU A 100 4.67 -8.72 -4.40
CA LEU A 100 5.59 -9.17 -5.44
C LEU A 100 5.45 -10.67 -5.76
N ASP A 101 5.05 -11.50 -4.80
CA ASP A 101 4.77 -12.93 -5.00
C ASP A 101 3.57 -13.18 -5.94
N LEU A 102 2.70 -12.18 -6.15
CA LEU A 102 1.60 -12.25 -7.12
C LEU A 102 2.07 -12.09 -8.57
N LYS A 103 3.32 -11.66 -8.80
CA LYS A 103 3.84 -11.47 -10.16
C LYS A 103 3.85 -12.80 -10.91
N ARG A 104 3.64 -12.73 -12.23
CA ARG A 104 3.76 -13.91 -13.07
C ARG A 104 5.21 -14.36 -13.13
N ASN A 105 5.50 -15.57 -12.67
CA ASN A 105 6.79 -16.22 -12.91
C ASN A 105 6.71 -16.88 -14.29
N VAL A 106 7.40 -16.29 -15.26
CA VAL A 106 7.62 -16.96 -16.55
C VAL A 106 8.76 -17.95 -16.29
N GLY A 107 8.42 -19.24 -16.26
CA GLY A 107 9.41 -20.32 -16.27
C GLY A 107 10.04 -20.48 -17.63
#